data_AF-A0A0G1IM56-F1
#
_entry.id   AF-A0A0G1IM56-F1
#
_cell.length_a   1.000
_cell.length_b   1.000
_cell.length_c   1.000
_cell.angle_alpha   90.00
_cell.angle_beta   90.00
_cell.angle_gamma   90.00
#
_symmetry.space_group_name_H-M   'P 1'
#
loop_
_entity.id
_entity.type
_entity.pdbx_description
1 polymer ?
#
loop_
_entity_poly.entity_id
_entity_poly.type
_entity_poly.pdbx_seq_one_letter_code
_entity_poly.pdbx_strand_id
1 'polypeptide(L)' 'MTTLTIPRPMIKSDDLVVLGRKDFERLAKENKELRLAVKAIVVGELELRHGKTRTFKDFLKTEFPKYAKSF' A
#
# COMPACT_ATOMS: atom_id res chain seq x y z
N MET A 1 16.59 31.81 16.86
CA MET A 1 15.55 31.53 15.84
C MET A 1 16.23 30.87 14.65
N THR A 2 15.76 29.70 14.24
CA THR A 2 16.34 28.97 13.11
C THR A 2 15.48 29.24 11.87
N THR A 3 16.00 30.02 10.92
CA THR A 3 15.31 30.34 9.68
C THR A 3 15.62 29.25 8.66
N LEU A 4 14.60 28.56 8.15
CA LEU A 4 14.75 27.55 7.10
C LEU A 4 14.25 28.13 5.78
N THR A 5 15.15 28.35 4.82
CA THR A 5 14.82 28.91 3.51
C THR A 5 14.61 27.78 2.51
N ILE A 6 13.43 27.71 1.89
CA ILE A 6 13.11 26.70 0.87
C ILE A 6 13.05 27.40 -0.50
N PRO A 7 13.86 26.99 -1.48
CA PRO A 7 13.83 27.55 -2.83
C PRO A 7 12.46 27.36 -3.50
N ARG A 8 11.87 28.43 -4.03
CA ARG A 8 10.58 28.38 -4.77
C ARG A 8 10.50 27.29 -5.85
N PRO A 9 11.56 27.03 -6.66
CA PRO A 9 11.50 25.98 -7.68
C PRO A 9 11.26 24.56 -7.13
N MET A 10 11.48 24.32 -5.83
CA MET A 10 11.22 23.03 -5.20
C MET A 10 9.74 22.82 -4.86
N ILE A 11 8.92 23.87 -4.92
CA ILE A 11 7.51 23.85 -4.60
C ILE A 11 6.74 23.91 -5.94
N LYS A 12 5.93 22.89 -6.22
CA LYS A 12 5.15 22.81 -7.48
C LYS A 12 3.91 23.72 -7.47
N SER A 13 3.53 24.25 -6.31
CA SER A 13 2.34 25.07 -6.05
C SER A 13 2.65 26.14 -5.01
N ASP A 14 1.73 27.07 -4.78
CA ASP A 14 1.91 28.10 -3.73
C ASP A 14 1.79 27.55 -2.31
N ASP A 15 1.13 26.39 -2.15
CA ASP A 15 0.97 25.74 -0.85
C ASP A 15 2.10 24.74 -0.58
N LEU A 16 2.76 24.90 0.58
CA LEU A 16 3.78 24.00 1.09
C LEU A 16 3.42 23.54 2.50
N VAL A 17 3.40 22.22 2.71
CA VAL A 17 3.27 21.62 4.04
C VAL A 17 4.64 21.10 4.47
N VAL A 18 5.14 21.63 5.60
CA VAL A 18 6.38 21.17 6.22
C VAL A 18 6.03 20.28 7.40
N LEU A 19 6.59 19.08 7.42
CA LEU A 19 6.38 18.10 8.49
C LEU A 19 7.71 17.45 8.88
N GLY A 20 7.75 16.90 10.10
CA GLY A 20 8.91 16.15 10.57
C GLY A 20 9.21 14.97 9.68
N ARG A 21 10.49 14.70 9.42
CA ARG A 21 10.94 13.58 8.57
C ARG A 21 10.32 12.24 8.99
N LYS A 22 10.31 11.94 10.30
CA LYS A 22 9.75 10.69 10.85
C LYS A 22 8.25 10.55 10.57
N ASP A 23 7.50 11.64 10.69
CA ASP A 23 6.08 11.64 10.39
C ASP A 23 5.82 11.46 8.91
N PHE A 24 6.62 12.11 8.05
CA PHE A 24 6.54 11.92 6.61
C PHE A 24 6.81 10.46 6.22
N GLU A 25 7.88 9.86 6.72
CA GLU A 25 8.25 8.47 6.43
C GLU A 25 7.16 7.49 6.90
N ARG A 26 6.60 7.72 8.10
CA ARG A 26 5.48 6.93 8.63
C ARG A 26 4.25 7.04 7.74
N LEU A 27 3.78 8.26 7.45
CA LEU A 27 2.60 8.49 6.61
C LEU A 27 2.78 7.94 5.19
N ALA A 28 3.98 8.10 4.61
CA ALA A 28 4.29 7.58 3.29
C ALA A 28 4.22 6.05 3.26
N LYS A 29 4.73 5.38 4.30
CA LYS A 29 4.64 3.92 4.45
C LYS A 29 3.20 3.47 4.59
N GLU A 30 2.45 4.06 5.53
CA GLU A 30 1.04 3.72 5.77
C GLU A 30 0.19 3.91 4.51
N ASN A 31 0.38 5.01 3.78
CA ASN A 31 -0.34 5.28 2.54
C ASN A 31 0.01 4.26 1.44
N LYS A 32 1.29 3.84 1.35
CA LYS A 32 1.70 2.78 0.42
C LYS A 32 1.02 1.45 0.75
N GLU A 33 1.01 1.06 2.02
CA GLU A 33 0.38 -0.17 2.49
C GLU A 33 -1.14 -0.13 2.25
N LEU A 34 -1.79 0.99 2.56
CA LEU A 34 -3.22 1.19 2.33
C LEU A 34 -3.57 1.07 0.84
N ARG A 35 -2.78 1.68 -0.06
CA ARG A 35 -3.00 1.56 -1.51
C ARG A 35 -2.88 0.12 -2.00
N LEU A 36 -1.94 -0.65 -1.47
CA LEU A 36 -1.79 -2.07 -1.79
C LEU A 36 -2.99 -2.88 -1.31
N ALA A 37 -3.44 -2.64 -0.07
CA ALA A 37 -4.62 -3.29 0.48
C ALA A 37 -5.88 -2.99 -0.34
N VAL A 38 -6.14 -1.72 -0.65
CA VAL A 38 -7.29 -1.31 -1.48
C VAL A 38 -7.23 -1.96 -2.85
N LYS A 39 -6.06 -2.00 -3.49
CA LYS A 39 -5.89 -2.68 -4.79
C LYS A 39 -6.23 -4.17 -4.69
N ALA A 40 -5.75 -4.86 -3.65
CA ALA A 40 -6.04 -6.27 -3.44
C ALA A 40 -7.54 -6.53 -3.22
N ILE A 41 -8.21 -5.68 -2.44
CA ILE A 41 -9.66 -5.76 -2.20
C ILE A 41 -10.43 -5.59 -3.51
N VAL A 42 -10.12 -4.55 -4.29
CA VAL A 42 -10.81 -4.27 -5.56
C VAL A 42 -10.64 -5.42 -6.56
N VAL A 43 -9.42 -5.96 -6.67
CA VAL A 43 -9.15 -7.11 -7.54
C VAL A 43 -9.91 -8.34 -7.04
N GLY A 44 -9.87 -8.63 -5.74
CA GLY A 44 -10.59 -9.76 -5.15
C GLY A 44 -12.10 -9.68 -5.36
N GLU A 45 -12.69 -8.50 -5.20
CA GLU A 45 -14.13 -8.26 -5.44
C GLU A 45 -14.49 -8.49 -6.92
N LEU A 46 -13.66 -8.01 -7.86
CA LEU A 46 -13.87 -8.26 -9.29
C LEU A 46 -13.76 -9.75 -9.64
N GLU A 47 -12.78 -10.46 -9.08
CA GLU A 47 -12.63 -11.90 -9.32
C GLU A 47 -13.79 -12.70 -8.73
N LEU A 48 -14.25 -12.32 -7.53
CA LEU A 48 -15.41 -12.93 -6.88
C LEU A 48 -16.68 -12.77 -7.73
N ARG A 49 -16.94 -11.58 -8.27
CA ARG A 49 -18.07 -11.32 -9.18
C ARG A 49 -18.04 -12.16 -10.45
N HIS A 50 -16.86 -12.48 -10.96
CA HIS A 50 -16.69 -13.36 -12.11
C HIS A 50 -16.70 -14.85 -11.74
N GLY A 51 -16.99 -15.20 -10.48
CA GLY A 51 -16.97 -16.58 -9.99
C GLY A 51 -15.57 -17.20 -9.94
N LYS A 52 -14.51 -16.39 -10.05
CA LYS A 52 -13.11 -16.84 -9.98
C LYS A 52 -12.70 -16.99 -8.52
N THR A 53 -13.21 -18.00 -7.86
CA THR A 53 -12.81 -18.37 -6.51
C THR A 53 -11.98 -19.64 -6.53
N ARG A 54 -11.03 -19.75 -5.59
CA ARG A 54 -10.32 -21.00 -5.31
C ARG A 54 -10.42 -21.29 -3.82
N THR A 55 -10.47 -22.57 -3.45
CA THR A 55 -10.44 -22.92 -2.04
C THR A 55 -9.11 -22.49 -1.43
N PHE A 56 -9.09 -22.23 -0.13
CA PHE A 56 -7.86 -21.87 0.57
C PHE A 56 -6.78 -22.97 0.43
N LYS A 57 -7.20 -24.23 0.40
CA LYS A 57 -6.31 -25.37 0.18
C LYS A 57 -5.66 -25.34 -1.20
N ASP A 58 -6.43 -25.03 -2.25
CA ASP A 58 -5.91 -24.95 -3.62
C ASP A 58 -4.98 -23.74 -3.80
N PHE A 59 -5.33 -22.60 -3.20
CA PHE A 59 -4.44 -21.44 -3.11
C PHE A 59 -3.08 -21.79 -2.50
N LEU A 60 -3.10 -22.45 -1.33
CA LEU A 60 -1.87 -22.86 -0.65
C LEU A 60 -1.07 -23.84 -1.48
N LYS A 61 -1.70 -24.78 -2.20
CA LYS A 61 -0.97 -25.69 -3.09
C LYS A 61 -0.25 -24.97 -4.22
N THR A 62 -0.86 -23.95 -4.82
CA THR A 62 -0.27 -23.22 -5.96
C THR A 62 0.82 -22.24 -5.52
N GLU A 63 0.55 -21.40 -4.53
CA GLU A 63 1.43 -20.28 -4.18
C GLU A 63 2.40 -20.62 -3.03
N PHE A 64 1.97 -21.49 -2.12
CA PHE A 64 2.66 -21.76 -0.85
C PHE A 64 2.71 -23.27 -0.51
N PRO A 65 3.22 -24.13 -1.41
CA PRO A 65 3.07 -25.59 -1.31
C PRO A 65 3.63 -26.19 -0.02
N LYS A 66 4.58 -25.53 0.63
CA LYS A 66 5.13 -25.93 1.93
C LYS A 66 4.08 -25.92 3.05
N TYR A 67 3.10 -25.03 2.99
CA TYR A 67 2.04 -24.87 4.00
C TYR A 67 0.77 -25.66 3.67
N ALA A 68 0.65 -26.16 2.44
CA ALA A 68 -0.49 -26.98 2.01
C ALA A 68 -0.49 -28.38 2.63
N LYS A 69 0.63 -28.85 3.17
CA LYS A 69 0.76 -30.20 3.80
C LYS A 69 0.03 -30.32 5.13
N SER A 70 -0.28 -29.20 5.77
CA SER A 70 -0.92 -29.11 7.09
C SER A 70 -2.45 -28.97 7.01
N PHE A 71 -3.02 -28.91 5.81
CA PHE A 71 -4.46 -28.72 5.52
C PHE A 71 -5.05 -29.86 4.67
#